data_AF-A0A6N6PAH7-F1
#
_entry.id   AF-A0A6N6PAH7-F1
#
_cell.length_a   1.000
_cell.length_b   1.000
_cell.length_c   1.000
_cell.angle_alpha   90.00
_cell.angle_beta   90.00
_cell.angle_gamma   90.00
#
_symmetry.space_group_name_H-M   'P 1'
#
loop_
_entity.id
_entity.type
_entity.pdbx_description
1 polymer ?
#
loop_
_entity_poly.entity_id
_entity_poly.type
_entity_poly.pdbx_seq_one_letter_code
_entity_poly.pdbx_strand_id
1 'polypeptide(L)'
;PFARVAVLESSLYMRNQLLRDADWASMAHGLEVRVPFVDATLTGRLAPWLVASTGRLRGKELIAGAPSRPVPRALVDRAKTGFFVPIAPLLDDPRAGLDAWRSVPALTRAKTHWSRKLAYALMHAR
;
A
#
# COMPACT_ATOMS: atom_id res chain seq x y z
N PRO A 1 -1.86 2.56 -24.45
CA PRO A 1 -1.23 3.44 -23.44
C PRO A 1 -1.22 2.82 -22.03
N PHE A 2 -2.38 2.41 -21.51
CA PHE A 2 -2.52 1.81 -20.17
C PHE A 2 -1.58 0.63 -19.90
N ALA A 3 -1.51 -0.35 -20.80
CA ALA A 3 -0.65 -1.52 -20.63
C ALA A 3 0.85 -1.16 -20.52
N ARG A 4 1.31 -0.14 -21.24
CA ARG A 4 2.70 0.34 -21.14
C ARG A 4 2.98 0.95 -19.77
N VAL A 5 2.03 1.76 -19.27
CA VAL A 5 2.11 2.32 -17.91
C VAL A 5 2.09 1.20 -16.87
N ALA A 6 1.20 0.21 -16.99
CA ALA A 6 1.13 -0.92 -16.08
C ALA A 6 2.44 -1.72 -16.03
N VAL A 7 3.13 -1.90 -17.16
CA VAL A 7 4.46 -2.53 -17.22
C VAL A 7 5.51 -1.69 -16.50
N LEU A 8 5.54 -0.37 -16.72
CA LEU A 8 6.46 0.55 -16.04
C LEU A 8 6.20 0.59 -14.53
N GLU A 9 4.95 0.72 -14.10
CA GLU A 9 4.55 0.66 -12.70
C GLU A 9 4.98 -0.65 -12.05
N SER A 10 4.76 -1.79 -12.73
CA SER A 10 5.14 -3.11 -12.20
C SER A 10 6.66 -3.26 -12.10
N SER A 11 7.40 -2.77 -13.10
CA SER A 11 8.84 -2.96 -13.23
C SER A 11 9.66 -1.93 -12.47
N LEU A 12 9.14 -0.73 -12.24
CA LEU A 12 9.86 0.35 -11.57
C LEU A 12 9.33 0.55 -10.16
N TYR A 13 8.04 0.83 -9.99
CA TYR A 13 7.49 1.17 -8.69
C TYR A 13 7.23 -0.06 -7.81
N MET A 14 6.48 -1.04 -8.31
CA MET A 14 6.15 -2.24 -7.54
C MET A 14 7.41 -3.04 -7.19
N ARG A 15 8.28 -3.32 -8.18
CA ARG A 15 9.53 -4.06 -7.95
C ARG A 15 10.48 -3.34 -7.00
N ASN A 16 10.79 -2.06 -7.27
CA ASN A 16 11.88 -1.39 -6.57
C ASN A 16 11.46 -0.74 -5.26
N GLN A 17 10.15 -0.57 -5.01
CA GLN A 17 9.64 0.06 -3.80
C GLN A 17 8.68 -0.87 -3.06
N LEU A 18 7.51 -1.19 -3.63
CA LEU A 18 6.47 -1.91 -2.87
C LEU A 18 6.91 -3.29 -2.37
N LEU A 19 7.45 -4.13 -3.26
CA LEU A 19 7.88 -5.48 -2.90
C LEU A 19 9.11 -5.47 -2.00
N ARG A 20 10.09 -4.61 -2.30
CA ARG A 20 11.31 -4.46 -1.49
C ARG A 20 10.99 -4.01 -0.08
N ASP A 21 10.18 -2.97 0.07
CA ASP A 21 9.89 -2.39 1.38
C ASP A 21 9.01 -3.34 2.21
N ALA A 22 8.08 -4.08 1.58
CA ALA A 22 7.28 -5.11 2.24
C ALA A 22 8.11 -6.33 2.69
N ASP A 23 9.01 -6.82 1.83
CA ASP A 23 9.93 -7.92 2.15
C ASP A 23 10.84 -7.55 3.33
N TRP A 24 11.52 -6.39 3.24
CA TRP A 24 12.38 -5.90 4.32
C TRP A 24 11.63 -5.77 5.65
N ALA A 25 10.44 -5.12 5.63
CA ALA A 25 9.66 -4.93 6.85
C ALA A 25 9.16 -6.25 7.45
N SER A 26 8.70 -7.19 6.61
CA SER A 26 8.18 -8.47 7.09
C SER A 26 9.28 -9.40 7.62
N MET A 27 10.40 -9.48 6.91
CA MET A 27 11.54 -10.31 7.31
C MET A 27 12.27 -9.78 8.55
N ALA A 28 12.22 -8.47 8.82
CA ALA A 28 12.65 -7.91 10.11
C ALA A 28 11.87 -8.50 11.31
N HIS A 29 10.69 -9.08 11.06
CA HIS A 29 9.88 -9.79 12.04
C HIS A 29 9.79 -11.31 11.77
N GLY A 30 10.62 -11.86 10.89
CA GLY A 30 10.61 -13.29 10.54
C GLY A 30 9.33 -13.77 9.86
N LEU A 31 8.56 -12.86 9.24
CA LEU A 31 7.30 -13.17 8.56
C LEU A 31 7.50 -13.22 7.05
N GLU A 32 7.02 -14.29 6.41
CA GLU A 32 6.99 -14.39 4.95
C GLU A 32 5.66 -13.84 4.41
N VAL A 33 5.72 -12.77 3.62
CA VAL A 33 4.54 -12.21 2.94
C VAL A 33 4.44 -12.75 1.51
N ARG A 34 3.31 -13.37 1.17
CA ARG A 34 3.01 -13.85 -0.18
C ARG A 34 2.11 -12.86 -0.93
N VAL A 35 2.35 -12.69 -2.24
CA VAL A 35 1.64 -11.74 -3.12
C VAL A 35 0.96 -12.44 -4.31
N PRO A 36 -0.15 -13.18 -4.11
CA PRO A 36 -0.73 -14.05 -5.16
C PRO A 36 -1.11 -13.33 -6.46
N PHE A 37 -1.50 -12.06 -6.39
CA PHE A 37 -1.87 -11.26 -7.56
C PHE A 37 -0.68 -10.76 -8.38
N VAL A 38 0.55 -10.93 -7.88
CA VAL A 38 1.80 -10.53 -8.56
C VAL A 38 2.51 -11.77 -9.13
N ASP A 39 1.80 -12.89 -9.25
CA ASP A 39 2.34 -14.12 -9.82
C ASP A 39 2.62 -13.96 -11.33
N ALA A 40 3.80 -14.43 -11.76
CA ALA A 40 4.24 -14.33 -13.15
C ALA A 40 3.41 -15.22 -14.09
N THR A 41 2.98 -16.40 -13.62
CA THR A 41 2.16 -17.32 -14.42
C THR A 41 0.77 -16.75 -14.65
N LEU A 42 0.13 -16.25 -13.59
CA LEU A 42 -1.16 -15.56 -13.64
C LEU A 42 -1.09 -14.35 -14.56
N THR A 43 -0.06 -13.52 -14.40
CA THR A 43 0.13 -12.32 -15.23
C THR A 43 0.33 -12.70 -16.70
N GLY A 44 1.18 -13.69 -16.99
CA GLY A 44 1.40 -14.17 -18.36
C GLY A 44 0.14 -14.70 -19.04
N ARG A 45 -0.72 -15.39 -18.29
CA ARG A 45 -2.00 -15.91 -18.81
C ARG A 45 -3.04 -14.81 -19.05
N LEU A 46 -3.10 -13.81 -18.17
CA LEU A 46 -4.13 -12.76 -18.25
C LEU A 46 -3.72 -11.58 -19.13
N ALA A 47 -2.42 -11.29 -19.27
CA ALA A 47 -1.93 -10.10 -19.97
C ALA A 47 -2.46 -9.96 -21.41
N PRO A 48 -2.48 -11.01 -22.27
CA PRO A 48 -3.01 -10.87 -23.63
C PRO A 48 -4.48 -10.43 -23.64
N TRP A 49 -5.29 -11.02 -22.77
CA TRP A 49 -6.72 -10.70 -22.66
C TRP A 49 -6.95 -9.30 -22.09
N LEU A 50 -6.21 -8.90 -21.05
CA LEU A 50 -6.28 -7.57 -20.45
C LEU A 50 -5.89 -6.47 -21.46
N VAL A 51 -4.86 -6.70 -22.27
CA VAL A 51 -4.44 -5.76 -23.32
C VAL A 51 -5.51 -5.64 -24.41
N ALA A 52 -6.09 -6.75 -24.86
CA ALA A 52 -7.14 -6.78 -25.89
C ALA A 52 -8.44 -6.12 -25.41
N SER A 53 -8.73 -6.17 -24.11
CA SER A 53 -9.97 -5.64 -23.55
C SER A 53 -10.12 -4.12 -23.61
N THR A 54 -9.07 -3.37 -23.98
CA THR A 54 -9.08 -1.91 -24.26
C THR A 54 -9.83 -1.04 -23.23
N GLY A 55 -9.80 -1.42 -21.94
CA GLY A 55 -10.47 -0.66 -20.88
C GLY A 55 -11.98 -0.89 -20.77
N ARG A 56 -12.52 -1.88 -21.49
CA ARG A 56 -13.92 -2.34 -21.34
C ARG A 56 -14.17 -3.08 -20.03
N LEU A 57 -13.12 -3.49 -19.35
CA LEU A 57 -13.21 -4.16 -18.06
C LEU A 57 -13.43 -3.15 -16.96
N ARG A 58 -14.58 -3.26 -16.30
CA ARG A 58 -14.94 -2.39 -15.19
C ARG A 58 -14.33 -2.92 -13.90
N GLY A 59 -13.26 -2.25 -13.47
CA GLY A 59 -12.76 -2.33 -12.09
C GLY A 59 -12.45 -3.75 -11.59
N LYS A 60 -12.84 -4.02 -10.34
CA LYS A 60 -12.55 -5.28 -9.62
C LYS A 60 -13.63 -6.36 -9.84
N GLU A 61 -14.57 -6.16 -10.76
CA GLU A 61 -15.72 -7.05 -10.96
C GLU A 61 -15.30 -8.47 -11.31
N LEU A 62 -14.29 -8.63 -12.18
CA LEU A 62 -13.75 -9.94 -12.55
C LEU A 62 -13.15 -10.67 -11.35
N ILE A 63 -12.46 -9.93 -10.47
CA ILE A 63 -11.86 -10.48 -9.25
C ILE A 63 -12.96 -10.84 -8.24
N ALA A 64 -14.00 -10.02 -8.12
CA ALA A 64 -15.12 -10.27 -7.23
C ALA A 64 -15.98 -11.46 -7.68
N GLY A 65 -16.09 -11.70 -8.99
CA GLY A 65 -16.83 -12.81 -9.58
C GLY A 65 -16.04 -14.11 -9.76
N ALA A 66 -14.71 -14.09 -9.57
CA ALA A 66 -13.86 -15.28 -9.73
C ALA A 66 -14.05 -16.38 -8.65
N PRO A 67 -14.27 -16.05 -7.36
CA PRO A 67 -14.45 -17.08 -6.34
C PRO A 67 -15.74 -17.90 -6.54
N SER A 68 -15.66 -19.21 -6.31
CA SER A 68 -16.82 -20.11 -6.37
C SER A 68 -17.88 -19.76 -5.32
N ARG A 69 -17.46 -19.27 -4.16
CA ARG A 69 -18.32 -18.68 -3.14
C ARG A 69 -18.41 -17.16 -3.36
N PRO A 70 -19.59 -16.60 -3.64
CA PRO A 70 -19.73 -15.17 -3.92
C PRO A 70 -19.23 -14.30 -2.76
N VAL A 71 -18.50 -13.24 -3.09
CA VAL A 71 -18.10 -12.20 -2.13
C VAL A 71 -19.35 -11.38 -1.76
N PRO A 72 -19.58 -11.06 -0.47
CA PRO A 72 -20.71 -10.23 -0.06
C PRO A 72 -20.76 -8.89 -0.82
N ARG A 73 -21.95 -8.49 -1.28
CA ARG A 73 -22.15 -7.26 -2.06
C ARG A 73 -21.60 -6.01 -1.37
N ALA A 74 -21.75 -5.93 -0.04
CA ALA A 74 -21.19 -4.84 0.75
C ALA A 74 -19.66 -4.66 0.60
N LEU A 75 -18.90 -5.72 0.25
CA LEU A 75 -17.47 -5.64 -0.03
C LEU A 75 -17.16 -5.36 -1.51
N VAL A 76 -18.00 -5.87 -2.42
CA VAL A 76 -17.87 -5.65 -3.86
C VAL A 76 -18.18 -4.21 -4.23
N ASP A 77 -19.27 -3.68 -3.69
CA ASP A 77 -19.77 -2.32 -3.94
C ASP A 77 -19.01 -1.27 -3.13
N ARG A 78 -18.10 -1.70 -2.23
CA ARG A 78 -17.29 -0.81 -1.41
C ARG A 78 -16.33 0.00 -2.29
N ALA A 79 -16.37 1.32 -2.13
CA ALA A 79 -15.38 2.20 -2.74
C ALA A 79 -13.94 1.78 -2.38
N LYS A 80 -13.02 1.86 -3.36
CA LYS A 80 -11.61 1.55 -3.13
C LYS A 80 -11.05 2.52 -2.09
N THR A 81 -10.64 2.01 -0.94
CA THR A 81 -9.82 2.77 0.00
C THR A 81 -8.35 2.52 -0.28
N GLY A 82 -7.52 3.53 -0.06
CA GLY A 82 -6.08 3.36 0.00
C GLY A 82 -5.67 2.49 1.18
N PHE A 83 -4.42 2.04 1.15
CA PHE A 83 -3.72 1.54 2.32
C PHE A 83 -2.73 2.62 2.72
N PHE A 84 -2.77 3.06 3.98
CA PHE A 84 -1.83 4.03 4.51
C PHE A 84 -1.49 3.64 5.95
N VAL A 85 -0.24 3.86 6.34
CA VAL A 85 0.16 3.70 7.73
C VAL A 85 -0.43 4.89 8.51
N PRO A 86 -1.19 4.66 9.61
CA PRO A 86 -1.88 5.72 10.34
C PRO A 86 -0.90 6.52 11.22
N ILE A 87 0.09 7.16 10.61
CA ILE A 87 1.16 7.85 11.35
C ILE A 87 0.62 9.03 12.16
N ALA A 88 -0.31 9.81 11.61
CA ALA A 88 -0.86 10.95 12.35
C ALA A 88 -1.57 10.50 13.64
N PRO A 89 -2.51 9.54 13.61
CA PRO A 89 -3.04 8.95 14.84
C PRO A 89 -1.97 8.38 15.77
N LEU A 90 -0.94 7.73 15.23
CA LEU A 90 0.15 7.15 16.04
C LEU A 90 0.97 8.23 16.76
N LEU A 91 1.23 9.38 16.13
CA LEU A 91 1.92 10.52 16.75
C LEU A 91 1.07 11.21 17.84
N ASP A 92 -0.25 11.06 17.75
CA ASP A 92 -1.20 11.60 18.72
C ASP A 92 -1.51 10.64 19.87
N ASP A 93 -1.17 9.36 19.74
CA ASP A 93 -1.33 8.37 20.81
C ASP A 93 -0.20 8.50 21.85
N PRO A 94 -0.52 8.87 23.11
CA PRO A 94 0.47 8.95 24.19
C PRO A 94 1.16 7.62 24.48
N ARG A 95 0.52 6.48 24.14
CA ARG A 95 1.08 5.14 24.36
C ARG A 95 2.14 4.76 23.35
N ALA A 96 2.24 5.49 22.23
CA ALA A 96 3.19 5.19 21.18
C ALA A 96 4.64 5.60 21.53
N GLY A 97 4.84 6.45 22.55
CA GLY A 97 6.17 6.93 22.93
C GLY A 97 6.84 7.82 21.87
N LEU A 98 6.04 8.42 20.97
CA LEU A 98 6.50 9.25 19.85
C LEU A 98 6.22 10.74 20.09
N ASP A 99 6.22 11.21 21.33
CA ASP A 99 5.82 12.57 21.71
C ASP A 99 6.99 13.57 21.82
N ALA A 100 8.24 13.11 21.71
CA ALA A 100 9.45 13.94 21.84
C ALA A 100 9.44 15.20 20.94
N TRP A 101 8.83 15.12 19.75
CA TRP A 101 8.72 16.25 18.82
C TRP A 101 7.90 17.42 19.36
N ARG A 102 7.01 17.19 20.34
CA ARG A 102 6.15 18.22 20.94
C ARG A 102 6.96 19.27 21.69
N SER A 103 8.17 18.92 22.15
CA SER A 103 9.09 19.85 22.81
C SER A 103 9.79 20.82 21.85
N VAL A 104 9.72 20.58 20.54
CA VAL A 104 10.41 21.38 19.51
C VAL A 104 9.43 22.36 18.85
N PRO A 105 9.54 23.69 19.10
CA PRO A 105 8.58 24.69 18.59
C PRO A 105 8.46 24.72 17.05
N ALA A 106 9.53 24.37 16.33
CA ALA A 106 9.48 24.28 14.86
C ALA A 106 8.59 23.13 14.37
N LEU A 107 8.46 22.05 15.15
CA LEU A 107 7.69 20.86 14.79
C LEU A 107 6.22 20.93 15.18
N THR A 108 5.85 21.81 16.12
CA THR A 108 4.46 22.01 16.57
C THR A 108 3.62 22.91 15.67
N ARG A 109 4.22 23.57 14.67
CA ARG A 109 3.51 24.42 13.71
C ARG A 109 2.48 23.62 12.91
N ALA A 110 1.30 24.20 12.67
CA ALA A 110 0.19 23.53 11.98
C ALA A 110 0.53 23.00 10.58
N LYS A 111 1.44 23.68 9.86
CA LYS A 111 1.87 23.27 8.50
C LYS A 111 2.99 22.22 8.48
N THR A 112 3.50 21.79 9.63
CA THR A 112 4.60 20.81 9.67
C THR A 112 4.08 19.42 9.30
N HIS A 113 4.62 18.87 8.21
CA HIS A 113 4.29 17.52 7.74
C HIS A 113 4.66 16.45 8.77
N TRP A 114 3.82 15.42 8.90
CA TRP A 114 3.98 14.35 9.92
C TRP A 114 5.34 13.65 9.83
N SER A 115 5.94 13.54 8.64
CA SER A 115 7.22 12.85 8.47
C SER A 115 8.36 13.51 9.25
N ARG A 116 8.33 14.84 9.40
CA ARG A 116 9.34 15.56 10.21
C ARG A 116 9.15 15.30 11.70
N LYS A 117 7.89 15.26 12.15
CA LYS A 117 7.54 14.92 13.53
C LYS A 117 7.97 13.49 13.85
N LEU A 118 7.63 12.55 12.98
CA LEU A 118 7.99 11.14 13.12
C LEU A 118 9.51 10.94 13.10
N ALA A 119 10.23 11.55 12.17
CA ALA A 119 11.69 11.42 12.11
C ALA A 119 12.36 11.91 13.40
N TYR A 120 11.93 13.06 13.93
CA TYR A 120 12.43 13.53 15.23
C TYR A 120 12.07 12.57 16.35
N ALA A 121 10.81 12.14 16.42
CA ALA A 121 10.33 11.20 17.43
C ALA A 121 11.15 9.90 17.43
N LEU A 122 11.43 9.31 16.26
CA LEU A 122 12.21 8.09 16.15
C LEU A 122 13.69 8.26 16.55
N MET A 123 14.31 9.39 16.21
CA MET A 123 15.69 9.67 16.61
C MET A 123 15.86 9.92 18.12
N HIS A 124 14.77 10.26 18.81
CA HIS A 124 14.76 10.60 20.24
C HIS A 124 13.88 9.66 21.06
N ALA A 125 13.35 8.60 20.44
CA ALA A 125 12.66 7.52 21.12
C ALA A 125 13.74 6.72 21.89
N ARG A 126 13.52 6.54 23.19
CA ARG A 126 14.38 5.73 24.06
C ARG A 126 13.97 4.27 24.01
#